data_AF-A0A2B7ZXR0-F1
#
_entry.id   AF-A0A2B7ZXR0-F1
#
_cell.length_a   1.000
_cell.length_b   1.000
_cell.length_c   1.000
_cell.angle_alpha   90.00
_cell.angle_beta   90.00
_cell.angle_gamma   90.00
#
_symmetry.space_group_name_H-M   'P 1'
#
loop_
_entity.id
_entity.type
_entity.pdbx_description
1 polymer ?
#
loop_
_entity_poly.entity_id
_entity_poly.type
_entity_poly.pdbx_seq_one_letter_code
_entity_poly.pdbx_strand_id
1 'polypeptide(L)'
;MFGLNSLLIGALFISCHKKSDLESALPRAGDNRPELEKALQRYQSPKDSLKRQAAEFLIANMPGHFSFDSSSLKYYRPILHLYDSFYQADSRHKCNFLPLFIYW
;
A
#
# COMPACT_ATOMS: atom_id res chain seq x y z
N MET A 1 -47.05 8.26 19.67
CA MET A 1 -45.77 9.01 19.63
C MET A 1 -44.56 8.04 19.76
N PHE A 2 -44.46 7.01 18.91
CA PHE A 2 -43.40 5.99 18.98
C PHE A 2 -42.41 6.01 17.79
N GLY A 3 -42.68 6.79 16.74
CA GLY A 3 -41.90 6.76 15.49
C GLY A 3 -40.57 7.53 15.53
N LEU A 4 -40.47 8.63 16.31
CA LEU A 4 -39.25 9.45 16.34
C LEU A 4 -38.07 8.75 17.05
N ASN A 5 -38.33 8.01 18.13
CA ASN A 5 -37.29 7.29 18.87
C ASN A 5 -36.71 6.11 18.08
N SER A 6 -37.52 5.47 17.23
CA SER A 6 -37.06 4.39 16.35
C SER A 6 -36.20 4.91 15.19
N LEU A 7 -36.50 6.11 14.68
CA LEU A 7 -35.73 6.78 13.62
C LEU A 7 -34.34 7.25 14.10
N LEU A 8 -34.24 7.73 15.35
CA LEU A 8 -32.98 8.17 15.97
C LEU A 8 -31.99 7.01 16.18
N ILE A 9 -32.48 5.81 16.51
CA ILE A 9 -31.64 4.62 16.68
C ILE A 9 -31.08 4.16 15.32
N GLY A 10 -31.87 4.25 14.23
CA GLY A 10 -31.41 3.93 12.88
C GLY A 10 -30.28 4.84 12.38
N ALA A 11 -30.30 6.13 12.74
CA ALA A 11 -29.27 7.09 12.33
C ALA A 11 -27.89 6.81 12.95
N LEU A 12 -27.84 6.19 14.14
CA LEU A 12 -26.58 5.85 14.83
C LEU A 12 -25.81 4.71 14.12
N PHE A 13 -26.49 3.86 13.35
CA PHE A 13 -25.84 2.76 12.61
C PHE A 13 -25.22 3.19 11.27
N ILE A 14 -25.60 4.35 10.72
CA ILE A 14 -25.10 4.83 9.41
C ILE A 14 -23.72 5.48 9.55
N SER A 15 -23.36 5.99 10.73
CA SER A 15 -22.13 6.75 10.96
C SER A 15 -20.86 5.87 11.02
N CYS A 16 -20.99 4.55 11.17
CA CYS A 16 -19.85 3.64 11.34
C CYS A 16 -19.35 2.98 10.04
N HIS A 17 -19.76 3.48 8.88
CA HIS A 17 -19.31 2.96 7.58
C HIS A 17 -18.06 3.72 7.10
N LYS A 18 -16.96 3.63 7.86
CA LYS A 18 -15.66 4.08 7.35
C LYS A 18 -15.23 3.10 6.26
N LYS A 19 -15.14 3.56 5.00
CA LYS A 19 -14.47 2.79 3.95
C LYS A 19 -13.08 2.41 4.45
N SER A 20 -12.73 1.13 4.36
CA SER A 20 -11.38 0.71 4.72
C SER A 20 -10.37 1.29 3.71
N ASP A 21 -9.14 1.49 4.16
CA ASP A 21 -8.07 1.98 3.30
C ASP A 21 -7.84 1.05 2.10
N LEU A 22 -8.07 -0.26 2.28
CA LEU A 22 -8.07 -1.27 1.22
C LEU A 22 -9.10 -0.98 0.12
N GLU A 23 -10.35 -0.64 0.48
CA GLU A 23 -11.42 -0.28 -0.45
C GLU A 23 -11.09 1.01 -1.23
N SER A 24 -10.23 1.86 -0.67
CA SER A 24 -9.73 3.07 -1.33
C SER A 24 -8.51 2.82 -2.22
N ALA A 25 -7.74 1.77 -1.92
CA ALA A 25 -6.48 1.44 -2.59
C ALA A 25 -6.69 0.56 -3.83
N LEU A 26 -7.54 -0.48 -3.75
CA LEU A 26 -7.78 -1.41 -4.88
C LEU A 26 -8.23 -0.70 -6.18
N PRO A 27 -9.11 0.32 -6.16
CA PRO A 27 -9.46 1.06 -7.38
C PRO A 27 -8.29 1.83 -7.99
N ARG A 28 -7.25 2.17 -7.21
CA ARG A 28 -6.07 2.91 -7.67
C ARG A 28 -4.98 1.99 -8.23
N ALA A 29 -5.13 0.68 -8.09
CA ALA A 29 -4.15 -0.30 -8.57
C ALA A 29 -4.14 -0.47 -10.10
N GLY A 30 -5.12 0.11 -10.82
CA GLY A 30 -5.20 0.04 -12.28
C GLY A 30 -5.19 -1.41 -12.79
N ASP A 31 -4.32 -1.69 -13.75
CA ASP A 31 -4.17 -3.01 -14.38
C ASP A 31 -3.66 -4.10 -13.42
N ASN A 32 -3.01 -3.73 -12.31
CA ASN A 32 -2.49 -4.67 -11.30
C ASN A 32 -3.55 -5.10 -10.27
N ARG A 33 -4.76 -4.52 -10.34
CA ARG A 33 -5.86 -4.86 -9.43
C ARG A 33 -6.18 -6.37 -9.37
N PRO A 34 -6.36 -7.11 -10.49
CA PRO A 34 -6.71 -8.52 -10.42
C PRO A 34 -5.63 -9.39 -9.72
N GLU A 35 -4.35 -9.01 -9.81
CA GLU A 35 -3.25 -9.67 -9.10
C GLU A 35 -3.34 -9.46 -7.59
N LEU A 36 -3.68 -8.24 -7.15
CA LEU A 36 -3.88 -7.92 -5.73
C LEU A 36 -5.09 -8.67 -5.17
N GLU A 37 -6.19 -8.74 -5.93
CA GLU A 37 -7.37 -9.52 -5.55
C GLU A 37 -7.04 -11.01 -5.46
N LYS A 38 -6.24 -11.55 -6.39
CA LYS A 38 -5.74 -12.93 -6.34
C LYS A 38 -4.85 -13.19 -5.11
N ALA A 39 -4.02 -12.22 -4.72
CA ALA A 39 -3.19 -12.32 -3.51
C ALA A 39 -4.06 -12.38 -2.24
N LEU A 40 -5.11 -11.56 -2.15
CA LEU A 40 -6.08 -11.63 -1.05
C LEU A 40 -6.84 -12.95 -1.05
N GLN A 41 -7.19 -13.47 -2.23
CA GLN A 41 -7.87 -14.74 -2.37
C GLN A 41 -7.04 -15.93 -1.88
N ARG A 42 -5.71 -15.88 -2.05
CA ARG A 42 -4.79 -16.94 -1.62
C ARG A 42 -4.84 -17.19 -0.11
N TYR A 43 -5.09 -16.15 0.69
CA TYR A 43 -5.09 -16.19 2.16
C TYR A 43 -6.49 -16.18 2.78
N GLN A 44 -7.50 -16.68 2.08
CA GLN A 44 -8.88 -16.74 2.60
C GLN A 44 -9.09 -17.79 3.70
N SER A 45 -8.17 -18.74 3.86
CA SER A 45 -8.30 -19.79 4.90
C SER A 45 -8.26 -19.17 6.30
N PRO A 46 -9.08 -19.63 7.26
CA PRO A 46 -9.02 -19.17 8.65
C PRO A 46 -7.63 -19.32 9.29
N LYS A 47 -6.84 -20.30 8.83
CA LYS A 47 -5.46 -20.54 9.30
C LYS A 47 -4.46 -19.48 8.82
N ASP A 48 -4.81 -18.71 7.78
CA ASP A 48 -3.96 -17.70 7.17
C ASP A 48 -4.38 -16.27 7.54
N SER A 49 -5.17 -16.10 8.60
CA SER A 49 -5.69 -14.80 9.05
C SER A 49 -4.62 -13.71 9.16
N LEU A 50 -3.46 -14.03 9.74
CA LEU A 50 -2.32 -13.10 9.85
C LEU A 50 -1.72 -12.73 8.48
N LYS A 51 -1.63 -13.70 7.56
CA LYS A 51 -1.09 -13.45 6.21
C LYS A 51 -2.05 -12.58 5.40
N ARG A 52 -3.36 -12.82 5.56
CA ARG A 52 -4.40 -11.98 4.95
C ARG A 52 -4.32 -10.56 5.48
N GLN A 53 -4.24 -10.37 6.80
CA GLN A 53 -4.09 -9.05 7.41
C GLN A 53 -2.83 -8.33 6.94
N ALA A 54 -1.70 -9.05 6.81
CA ALA A 54 -0.48 -8.48 6.25
C ALA A 54 -0.66 -8.04 4.78
N ALA A 55 -1.31 -8.87 3.95
CA ALA A 55 -1.61 -8.52 2.57
C ALA A 55 -2.54 -7.30 2.47
N GLU A 56 -3.60 -7.25 3.27
CA GLU A 56 -4.52 -6.10 3.34
C GLU A 56 -3.79 -4.82 3.77
N PHE A 57 -2.93 -4.90 4.79
CA PHE A 57 -2.12 -3.78 5.25
C PHE A 57 -1.17 -3.27 4.16
N LEU A 58 -0.46 -4.15 3.47
CA LEU A 58 0.44 -3.77 2.39
C LEU A 58 -0.31 -3.08 1.26
N ILE A 59 -1.44 -3.66 0.79
CA ILE A 59 -2.25 -3.10 -0.29
C ILE A 59 -2.84 -1.74 0.10
N ALA A 60 -3.35 -1.61 1.32
CA ALA A 60 -3.89 -0.36 1.84
C ALA A 60 -2.85 0.78 1.84
N ASN A 61 -1.57 0.45 1.98
CA ASN A 61 -0.45 1.41 1.98
C ASN A 61 0.26 1.52 0.61
N MET A 62 -0.22 0.87 -0.45
CA MET A 62 0.35 1.04 -1.80
C MET A 62 0.11 2.43 -2.44
N PRO A 63 -1.03 3.11 -2.23
CA PRO A 63 -1.25 4.42 -2.84
C PRO A 63 -0.14 5.42 -2.45
N GLY A 64 0.50 6.03 -3.45
CA GLY A 64 1.63 6.94 -3.25
C GLY A 64 3.01 6.27 -3.13
N HIS A 65 3.06 4.93 -3.05
CA HIS A 65 4.29 4.14 -3.00
C HIS A 65 4.47 3.36 -4.32
N PHE A 66 4.93 4.05 -5.36
CA PHE A 66 5.18 3.47 -6.68
C PHE A 66 6.68 3.32 -6.95
N SER A 67 7.05 2.26 -7.67
CA SER A 67 8.37 2.11 -8.27
C SER A 67 8.34 2.60 -9.71
N PHE A 68 9.48 3.07 -10.20
CA PHE A 68 9.63 3.37 -11.62
C PHE A 68 9.77 2.07 -12.40
N ASP A 69 9.01 1.94 -13.48
CA ASP A 69 9.19 0.82 -14.39
C ASP A 69 10.60 0.89 -15.03
N SER A 70 11.16 -0.27 -15.38
CA SER A 70 12.52 -0.38 -15.92
C SER A 70 12.80 0.47 -17.16
N SER A 71 11.79 0.71 -18.00
CA SER A 71 11.85 1.56 -19.19
C SER A 71 11.91 3.05 -18.82
N SER A 72 11.05 3.51 -17.90
CA SER A 72 11.11 4.86 -17.33
C SER A 72 12.43 5.10 -16.59
N LEU A 73 12.93 4.09 -15.88
CA LEU A 73 14.20 4.15 -15.13
C LEU A 73 15.41 4.37 -16.05
N LYS A 74 15.36 3.97 -17.33
CA LYS A 74 16.46 4.13 -18.28
C LYS A 74 16.93 5.58 -18.40
N TYR A 75 16.02 6.55 -18.33
CA TYR A 75 16.34 7.97 -18.42
C TYR A 75 17.06 8.49 -17.18
N TYR A 76 16.72 7.96 -16.01
CA TYR A 76 17.29 8.37 -14.73
C TYR A 76 18.54 7.58 -14.34
N ARG A 77 18.77 6.42 -14.98
CA ARG A 77 19.89 5.52 -14.70
C ARG A 77 21.26 6.23 -14.58
N PRO A 78 21.65 7.19 -15.45
CA PRO A 78 22.92 7.89 -15.28
C PRO A 78 22.99 8.70 -13.97
N ILE A 79 21.91 9.38 -13.61
CA ILE A 79 21.83 10.20 -12.39
C ILE A 79 21.78 9.30 -11.16
N LEU A 80 21.04 8.18 -11.21
CA LEU A 80 20.99 7.20 -10.13
C LEU A 80 22.38 6.57 -9.90
N HIS A 81 23.09 6.20 -10.95
CA HIS A 81 24.46 5.69 -10.80
C HIS A 81 25.43 6.73 -10.24
N LEU A 82 25.27 8.00 -10.64
CA LEU A 82 26.04 9.11 -10.08
C LEU A 82 25.73 9.28 -8.59
N TYR A 83 24.46 9.31 -8.21
CA TYR A 83 24.01 9.36 -6.82
C TYR A 83 24.57 8.18 -6.02
N ASP A 84 24.41 6.94 -6.49
CA ASP A 84 24.95 5.74 -5.85
C ASP A 84 26.48 5.83 -5.68
N SER A 85 27.19 6.36 -6.67
CA SER A 85 28.64 6.57 -6.57
C SER A 85 29.03 7.59 -5.52
N PHE A 86 28.25 8.68 -5.37
CA PHE A 86 28.43 9.67 -4.32
C PHE A 86 28.13 9.09 -2.94
N TYR A 87 27.03 8.33 -2.81
CA TYR A 87 26.68 7.65 -1.57
C TYR A 87 27.73 6.62 -1.16
N GLN A 88 28.25 5.83 -2.10
CA GLN A 88 29.32 4.86 -1.82
C GLN A 88 30.66 5.54 -1.49
N ALA A 89 30.95 6.68 -2.13
CA ALA A 89 32.13 7.49 -1.80
C ALA A 89 32.04 8.09 -0.38
N ASP A 90 30.83 8.54 0.01
CA ASP A 90 30.53 9.09 1.34
C ASP A 90 30.47 8.00 2.43
N SER A 91 30.05 6.78 2.07
CA SER A 91 30.00 5.61 2.96
C SER A 91 31.39 5.15 3.48
N ARG A 92 32.49 5.70 2.97
CA ARG A 92 33.81 5.56 3.63
C ARG A 92 33.92 6.32 4.94
N HIS A 93 32.99 7.22 5.27
CA HIS A 93 32.92 7.97 6.52
C HIS A 93 31.52 7.87 7.17
N LYS A 94 31.19 6.67 7.67
CA LYS A 94 30.21 6.34 8.73
C LYS A 94 28.76 6.88 8.60
N CYS A 95 27.82 5.97 8.28
CA CYS A 95 26.81 5.38 9.19
C CYS A 95 25.60 4.89 8.39
N ASN A 96 25.13 3.69 8.73
CA ASN A 96 24.01 2.98 8.12
C ASN A 96 22.74 3.85 8.00
N PHE A 97 22.56 4.49 6.85
CA PHE A 97 21.25 4.94 6.41
C PHE A 97 20.87 4.06 5.23
N LEU A 98 20.21 2.94 5.53
CA LEU A 98 19.58 2.10 4.52
C LEU A 98 18.65 3.01 3.70
N PRO A 99 18.86 3.19 2.39
CA PRO A 99 17.89 3.87 1.56
C PRO A 99 16.69 2.93 1.46
N LEU A 100 15.74 3.14 2.37
CA LEU A 100 14.41 2.58 2.30
C LEU A 100 13.77 3.05 0.99
N PHE A 101 13.18 2.09 0.26
CA PHE A 101 12.26 2.26 -0.87
C PHE A 101 12.84 2.39 -2.28
N ILE A 102 13.64 1.42 -2.71
CA ILE A 102 13.54 0.85 -4.07
C ILE A 102 13.92 -0.61 -3.84
N TYR A 103 13.13 -1.64 -4.12
CA TYR A 103 12.64 -2.14 -5.40
C TYR A 103 11.53 -3.16 -5.07
N TRP A 104 10.48 -3.23 -5.88
CA TRP A 104 9.68 -4.45 -5.97
C TRP A 104 10.40 -5.40 -6.94
#